data_AF-A0A316K5Z0-F1
#
_entry.id   AF-A0A316K5Z0-F1
#
_cell.length_a   1.000
_cell.length_b   1.000
_cell.length_c   1.000
_cell.angle_alpha   90.00
_cell.angle_beta   90.00
_cell.angle_gamma   90.00
#
_symmetry.space_group_name_H-M   'P 1'
#
loop_
_entity.id
_entity.type
_entity.pdbx_description
1 polymer ?
#
loop_
_entity_poly.entity_id
_entity_poly.type
_entity_poly.pdbx_seq_one_letter_code
_entity_poly.pdbx_strand_id
1 'polypeptide(L)'
;MSMKSCGDDKAGHHRAYMHHPSNQTAADSLEAHMASLEIESEYNLDTVDPKHRKEFLENMAKIEEQFGEQWGFCECIVTNDSINKALSQDIPEAEFDKVLARMEYVDGKCKAFLVQSQNQTPEERYIHEEKVKKCLKEAGIK
;
A
#
# COMPACT_ATOMS: atom_id res chain seq x y z
N MET A 1 -62.73 27.51 -50.76
CA MET A 1 -61.58 28.43 -50.91
C MET A 1 -60.77 28.36 -49.63
N SER A 2 -59.46 28.34 -49.54
CA SER A 2 -58.31 28.08 -50.41
C SER A 2 -57.13 27.94 -49.44
N MET A 3 -56.17 27.08 -49.76
CA MET A 3 -55.02 26.69 -48.95
C MET A 3 -54.11 27.87 -48.53
N LYS A 4 -53.39 27.72 -47.41
CA LYS A 4 -51.92 27.85 -47.39
C LYS A 4 -51.30 27.26 -46.10
N SER A 5 -50.30 26.44 -46.35
CA SER A 5 -49.35 25.79 -45.44
C SER A 5 -48.10 26.66 -45.24
N CYS A 6 -47.41 26.45 -44.11
CA CYS A 6 -45.96 26.49 -43.80
C CYS A 6 -45.90 26.42 -42.25
N GLY A 7 -45.23 25.50 -41.52
CA GLY A 7 -43.95 24.84 -41.72
C GLY A 7 -43.04 25.22 -40.53
N ASP A 8 -42.41 24.23 -39.88
CA ASP A 8 -41.29 24.33 -38.89
C ASP A 8 -41.66 24.72 -37.43
N ASP A 9 -41.13 24.16 -36.34
CA ASP A 9 -40.16 23.08 -36.12
C ASP A 9 -40.25 22.60 -34.65
N LYS A 10 -39.75 21.38 -34.39
CA LYS A 10 -39.82 20.67 -33.11
C LYS A 10 -39.00 21.32 -31.99
N ALA A 11 -39.52 21.33 -30.76
CA ALA A 11 -38.71 21.41 -29.55
C ALA A 11 -39.23 20.42 -28.48
N GLY A 12 -38.84 19.15 -28.63
CA GLY A 12 -38.92 18.18 -27.55
C GLY A 12 -37.85 18.50 -26.51
N HIS A 13 -38.26 18.80 -25.27
CA HIS A 13 -37.36 18.96 -24.14
C HIS A 13 -36.71 17.61 -23.79
N HIS A 14 -35.55 17.32 -24.40
CA HIS A 14 -34.63 16.31 -23.89
C HIS A 14 -34.00 16.84 -22.59
N ARG A 15 -34.42 16.24 -21.47
CA ARG A 15 -33.73 16.39 -20.18
C ARG A 15 -32.38 15.67 -20.29
N ALA A 16 -31.34 16.43 -20.61
CA ALA A 16 -29.97 15.94 -20.54
C ALA A 16 -29.62 15.70 -19.06
N TYR A 17 -29.62 14.44 -18.64
CA TYR A 17 -28.93 14.04 -17.43
C TYR A 17 -27.44 14.26 -17.69
N MET A 18 -26.84 15.22 -16.99
CA MET A 18 -25.39 15.33 -16.89
C MET A 18 -24.89 14.10 -16.12
N HIS A 19 -24.45 13.07 -16.85
CA HIS A 19 -23.55 12.08 -16.28
C HIS A 19 -22.23 12.80 -16.00
N HIS A 20 -21.90 12.98 -14.72
CA HIS A 20 -20.56 13.35 -14.28
C HIS A 20 -19.61 12.16 -14.52
N PRO A 21 -18.58 12.26 -15.39
CA PRO A 21 -17.59 11.22 -15.55
C PRO A 21 -16.23 11.79 -15.13
N SER A 22 -15.85 11.68 -13.86
CA SER A 22 -14.46 12.05 -13.51
C SER A 22 -13.79 11.21 -12.43
N ASN A 23 -14.50 10.32 -11.74
CA ASN A 23 -13.88 9.48 -10.70
C ASN A 23 -13.68 8.01 -11.11
N GLN A 24 -14.36 7.51 -12.14
CA GLN A 24 -14.23 6.11 -12.58
C GLN A 24 -12.91 5.89 -13.33
N THR A 25 -12.59 6.75 -14.31
CA THR A 25 -11.39 6.59 -15.16
C THR A 25 -10.05 6.62 -14.43
N ALA A 26 -9.92 7.36 -13.32
CA ALA A 26 -8.66 7.42 -12.56
C ALA A 26 -8.45 6.18 -11.67
N ALA A 27 -9.52 5.66 -11.08
CA ALA A 27 -9.48 4.40 -10.31
C ALA A 27 -9.20 3.22 -11.26
N ASP A 28 -9.91 3.16 -12.39
CA ASP A 28 -9.73 2.13 -13.42
C ASP A 28 -8.30 2.15 -13.98
N SER A 29 -7.70 3.33 -14.16
CA SER A 29 -6.31 3.48 -14.62
C SER A 29 -5.28 3.04 -13.57
N LEU A 30 -5.56 3.23 -12.27
CA LEU A 30 -4.68 2.79 -11.20
C LEU A 30 -4.72 1.27 -11.04
N GLU A 31 -5.92 0.68 -11.12
CA GLU A 31 -6.12 -0.77 -11.04
C GLU A 31 -5.45 -1.49 -12.22
N ALA A 32 -5.61 -0.97 -13.44
CA ALA A 32 -4.91 -1.50 -14.61
C ALA A 32 -3.37 -1.39 -14.46
N HIS A 33 -2.88 -0.32 -13.84
CA HIS A 33 -1.44 -0.16 -13.59
C HIS A 33 -0.94 -1.14 -12.52
N MET A 34 -1.69 -1.35 -11.44
CA MET A 34 -1.39 -2.38 -10.43
C MET A 34 -1.30 -3.76 -11.04
N ALA A 35 -2.28 -4.13 -11.88
CA ALA A 35 -2.31 -5.42 -12.56
C ALA A 35 -1.11 -5.64 -13.50
N SER A 36 -0.46 -4.55 -13.97
CA SER A 36 0.72 -4.65 -14.84
C SER A 36 2.05 -4.82 -14.10
N LEU A 37 2.10 -4.54 -12.79
CA LEU A 37 3.34 -4.52 -12.01
C LEU A 37 3.70 -5.86 -11.38
N GLU A 38 2.86 -6.90 -11.57
CA GLU A 38 3.08 -8.27 -11.07
C GLU A 38 3.49 -8.33 -9.57
N ILE A 39 2.95 -7.41 -8.75
CA ILE A 39 3.25 -7.32 -7.33
C ILE A 39 2.61 -8.50 -6.59
N GLU A 40 3.40 -9.26 -5.84
CA GLU A 40 2.96 -10.42 -5.07
C GLU A 40 2.40 -10.02 -3.69
N SER A 41 2.94 -8.97 -3.06
CA SER A 41 2.51 -8.57 -1.72
C SER A 41 1.10 -7.96 -1.66
N GLU A 42 0.31 -8.41 -0.69
CA GLU A 42 -1.02 -7.87 -0.41
C GLU A 42 -0.90 -6.58 0.44
N TYR A 43 -0.55 -5.46 -0.18
CA TYR A 43 -0.42 -4.17 0.51
C TYR A 43 -1.71 -3.36 0.56
N ASN A 44 -2.01 -2.76 1.72
CA ASN A 44 -3.17 -1.86 1.88
C ASN A 44 -2.88 -0.43 1.38
N LEU A 45 -3.27 -0.14 0.13
CA LEU A 45 -3.12 1.17 -0.51
C LEU A 45 -3.96 2.30 0.11
N ASP A 46 -4.96 1.99 0.94
CA ASP A 46 -5.74 3.03 1.64
C ASP A 46 -4.90 3.79 2.66
N THR A 47 -3.78 3.21 3.07
CA THR A 47 -2.80 3.85 3.95
C THR A 47 -1.88 4.83 3.23
N VAL A 48 -1.92 4.86 1.89
CA VAL A 48 -1.08 5.72 1.05
C VAL A 48 -1.92 6.85 0.46
N ASP A 49 -1.43 8.09 0.59
CA ASP A 49 -2.04 9.27 -0.03
C ASP A 49 -2.30 8.99 -1.53
N PRO A 50 -3.54 9.17 -2.04
CA PRO A 50 -3.89 8.91 -3.43
C PRO A 50 -2.90 9.49 -4.45
N LYS A 51 -2.29 10.65 -4.17
CA LYS A 51 -1.34 11.29 -5.09
C LYS A 51 0.00 10.53 -5.22
N HIS A 52 0.34 9.70 -4.25
CA HIS A 52 1.60 8.93 -4.20
C HIS A 52 1.42 7.44 -4.48
N ARG A 53 0.18 6.94 -4.65
CA ARG A 53 -0.09 5.50 -4.84
C ARG A 53 0.65 4.90 -6.04
N LYS A 54 0.71 5.63 -7.16
CA LYS A 54 1.40 5.16 -8.36
C LYS A 54 2.89 4.95 -8.12
N GLU A 55 3.57 5.97 -7.61
CA GLU A 55 5.00 5.92 -7.27
C GLU A 55 5.28 4.85 -6.21
N PHE A 56 4.39 4.72 -5.21
CA PHE A 56 4.47 3.69 -4.19
C PHE A 56 4.44 2.27 -4.79
N LEU A 57 3.53 2.01 -5.73
CA LEU A 57 3.42 0.72 -6.42
C LEU A 57 4.65 0.43 -7.29
N GLU A 58 5.13 1.42 -8.04
CA GLU A 58 6.35 1.28 -8.85
C GLU A 58 7.58 0.99 -7.97
N ASN A 59 7.67 1.61 -6.80
CA ASN A 59 8.73 1.33 -5.82
C ASN A 59 8.56 -0.05 -5.17
N MET A 60 7.33 -0.48 -4.91
CA MET A 60 7.05 -1.82 -4.41
C MET A 60 7.52 -2.90 -5.39
N ALA A 61 7.16 -2.76 -6.68
CA ALA A 61 7.59 -3.71 -7.71
C ALA A 61 9.12 -3.81 -7.80
N LYS A 62 9.84 -2.69 -7.72
CA LYS A 62 11.32 -2.68 -7.70
C LYS A 62 11.90 -3.36 -6.46
N ILE A 63 11.23 -3.23 -5.31
CA ILE A 63 11.66 -3.88 -4.08
C ILE A 63 11.44 -5.39 -4.20
N GLU A 64 10.30 -5.83 -4.72
CA GLU A 64 10.01 -7.25 -4.93
C GLU A 64 10.93 -7.89 -5.97
N GLU A 65 11.26 -7.18 -7.04
CA GLU A 65 12.24 -7.64 -8.04
C GLU A 65 13.61 -7.93 -7.39
N GLN A 66 14.01 -7.15 -6.38
CA GLN A 66 15.31 -7.28 -5.72
C GLN A 66 15.31 -8.21 -4.52
N PHE A 67 14.25 -8.21 -3.72
CA PHE A 67 14.19 -8.85 -2.40
C PHE A 67 13.13 -9.95 -2.32
N GLY A 68 12.37 -10.17 -3.40
CA GLY A 68 11.23 -11.08 -3.46
C GLY A 68 10.00 -10.54 -2.73
N GLU A 69 8.97 -11.39 -2.63
CA GLU A 69 7.73 -11.11 -1.89
C GLU A 69 7.99 -10.42 -0.54
N GLN A 70 7.28 -9.33 -0.29
CA GLN A 70 7.39 -8.54 0.94
C GLN A 70 6.30 -8.94 1.95
N TRP A 71 6.69 -9.02 3.22
CA TRP A 71 5.77 -9.37 4.31
C TRP A 71 4.87 -8.23 4.73
N GLY A 72 3.83 -8.56 5.49
CA GLY A 72 2.95 -7.58 6.11
C GLY A 72 3.61 -6.85 7.29
N PHE A 73 3.08 -5.66 7.61
CA PHE A 73 3.63 -4.79 8.65
C PHE A 73 3.78 -5.49 10.01
N CYS A 74 2.71 -6.11 10.53
CA CYS A 74 2.77 -6.74 11.85
C CYS A 74 3.70 -7.96 11.89
N GLU A 75 3.80 -8.73 10.81
CA GLU A 75 4.73 -9.86 10.72
C GLU A 75 6.18 -9.38 10.83
N CYS A 76 6.51 -8.31 10.13
CA CYS A 76 7.80 -7.64 10.24
C CYS A 76 8.08 -7.13 11.66
N ILE A 77 7.11 -6.51 12.33
CA ILE A 77 7.27 -6.01 13.70
C ILE A 77 7.51 -7.16 14.69
N VAL A 78 6.70 -8.22 14.63
CA VAL A 78 6.79 -9.35 15.55
C VAL A 78 8.11 -10.10 15.36
N THR A 79 8.51 -10.34 14.11
CA THR A 79 9.74 -11.07 13.82
C THR A 79 10.98 -10.26 14.21
N ASN A 80 11.00 -8.95 13.96
CA ASN A 80 12.11 -8.09 14.40
C ASN A 80 12.19 -7.97 15.92
N ASP A 81 11.06 -7.90 16.64
CA ASP A 81 11.06 -7.93 18.10
C ASP A 81 11.68 -9.24 18.63
N SER A 82 11.37 -10.37 18.00
CA SER A 82 11.98 -11.67 18.34
C SER A 82 13.49 -11.70 18.10
N ILE A 83 13.97 -11.16 16.97
CA ILE A 83 15.41 -11.07 16.67
C ILE A 83 16.11 -10.17 17.70
N ASN A 84 15.57 -8.98 17.96
CA ASN A 84 16.13 -8.04 18.92
C ASN A 84 16.20 -8.63 20.33
N LYS A 85 15.19 -9.41 20.74
CA LYS A 85 15.22 -10.14 22.01
C LYS A 85 16.33 -11.17 22.04
N ALA A 86 16.52 -11.96 20.98
CA ALA A 86 17.60 -12.93 20.90
C ALA A 86 18.98 -12.25 20.99
N LEU A 87 19.17 -11.13 20.28
CA LEU A 87 20.42 -10.34 20.32
C LEU A 87 20.66 -9.64 21.67
N SER A 88 19.61 -9.39 22.45
CA SER A 88 19.74 -8.81 23.80
C SER A 88 20.17 -9.81 24.88
N GLN A 89 20.21 -11.11 24.54
CA GLN A 89 20.62 -12.18 25.44
C GLN A 89 22.08 -12.55 25.21
N ASP A 90 22.74 -13.11 26.23
CA ASP A 90 24.05 -13.72 26.09
C ASP A 90 23.89 -15.09 25.43
N ILE A 91 24.12 -15.14 24.10
CA ILE A 91 23.97 -16.34 23.28
C ILE A 91 25.34 -16.84 22.79
N PRO A 92 25.54 -18.16 22.64
CA PRO A 92 26.76 -18.70 22.05
C PRO A 92 27.00 -18.17 20.63
N GLU A 93 28.26 -18.05 20.22
CA GLU A 93 28.66 -17.55 18.89
C GLU A 93 27.96 -18.30 17.74
N ALA A 94 27.83 -19.62 17.85
CA ALA A 94 27.13 -20.43 16.84
C ALA A 94 25.62 -20.14 16.75
N GLU A 95 24.99 -19.63 17.81
CA GLU A 95 23.60 -19.16 17.78
C GLU A 95 23.53 -17.70 17.30
N PHE A 96 24.54 -16.89 17.63
CA PHE A 96 24.64 -15.52 17.15
C PHE A 96 24.66 -15.44 15.62
N ASP A 97 25.48 -16.26 14.95
CA ASP A 97 25.53 -16.34 13.49
C ASP A 97 24.17 -16.69 12.86
N LYS A 98 23.41 -17.59 13.50
CA LYS A 98 22.06 -17.95 13.05
C LYS A 98 21.09 -16.80 13.20
N VAL A 99 21.18 -16.05 14.29
CA VAL A 99 20.35 -14.86 14.53
C VAL A 99 20.67 -13.77 13.49
N LEU A 100 21.94 -13.56 13.15
CA LEU A 100 22.34 -12.63 12.09
C LEU A 100 21.83 -13.05 10.71
N ALA A 101 21.98 -14.33 10.34
CA ALA A 101 21.44 -14.84 9.07
C ALA A 101 19.90 -14.70 9.01
N ARG A 102 19.23 -14.90 10.15
CA ARG A 102 17.78 -14.68 10.25
C ARG A 102 17.42 -13.20 10.11
N MET A 103 18.22 -12.30 10.70
CA MET A 103 18.04 -10.86 10.57
C MET A 103 18.16 -10.41 9.10
N GLU A 104 19.18 -10.85 8.38
CA GLU A 104 19.36 -10.51 6.96
C GLU A 104 18.18 -10.97 6.09
N TYR A 105 17.68 -12.19 6.33
CA TYR A 105 16.50 -12.70 5.62
C TYR A 105 15.25 -11.84 5.92
N VAL A 106 15.03 -11.50 7.18
CA VAL A 106 13.87 -10.69 7.61
C VAL A 106 13.97 -9.26 7.07
N ASP A 107 15.17 -8.67 7.06
CA ASP A 107 15.43 -7.35 6.48
C ASP A 107 15.16 -7.29 4.97
N GLY A 108 15.34 -8.42 4.26
CA GLY A 108 14.92 -8.57 2.86
C GLY A 108 13.41 -8.59 2.70
N LYS A 109 12.71 -9.36 3.54
CA LYS A 109 11.24 -9.49 3.52
C LYS A 109 10.50 -8.25 4.00
N CYS A 110 11.16 -7.40 4.78
CA CYS A 110 10.57 -6.19 5.37
C CYS A 110 11.06 -4.90 4.72
N LYS A 111 11.76 -4.99 3.59
CA LYS A 111 12.43 -3.87 2.94
C LYS A 111 11.46 -2.78 2.50
N ALA A 112 10.24 -3.15 2.09
CA ALA A 112 9.17 -2.21 1.76
C ALA A 112 8.94 -1.15 2.85
N PHE A 113 8.88 -1.56 4.11
CA PHE A 113 8.65 -0.62 5.22
C PHE A 113 9.87 0.20 5.59
N LEU A 114 11.08 -0.28 5.31
CA LEU A 114 12.32 0.45 5.58
C LEU A 114 12.56 1.54 4.54
N VAL A 115 12.34 1.23 3.26
CA VAL A 115 12.67 2.11 2.14
C VAL A 115 11.53 3.09 1.83
N GLN A 116 10.29 2.66 2.01
CA GLN A 116 9.10 3.47 1.68
C GLN A 116 8.46 4.15 2.91
N SER A 117 9.14 4.15 4.07
CA SER A 117 8.58 4.69 5.31
C SER A 117 8.18 6.16 5.19
N GLN A 118 6.91 6.43 5.49
CA GLN A 118 6.33 7.78 5.49
C GLN A 118 6.40 8.44 6.88
N ASN A 119 7.16 7.89 7.84
CA ASN A 119 7.16 8.35 9.24
C ASN A 119 8.06 9.58 9.47
N GLN A 120 7.89 10.66 8.69
CA GLN A 120 8.82 11.80 8.71
C GLN A 120 8.47 12.83 9.79
N THR A 121 7.18 13.02 10.06
CA THR A 121 6.67 13.98 11.06
C THR A 121 6.52 13.35 12.45
N PRO A 122 6.51 14.15 13.54
CA PRO A 122 6.20 13.65 14.89
C PRO A 122 4.86 12.90 14.97
N GLU A 123 3.83 13.41 14.29
CA GLU A 123 2.50 12.82 14.28
C GLU A 123 2.48 11.45 13.59
N GLU A 124 3.16 11.31 12.45
CA GLU A 124 3.29 10.03 11.75
C GLU A 124 4.08 9.02 12.57
N ARG A 125 5.15 9.46 13.25
CA ARG A 125 5.90 8.60 14.18
C ARG A 125 5.02 8.10 15.33
N TYR A 126 4.20 8.96 15.93
CA TYR A 126 3.26 8.56 16.97
C TYR A 126 2.25 7.51 16.47
N ILE A 127 1.68 7.71 15.27
CA ILE A 127 0.75 6.73 14.66
C ILE A 127 1.47 5.41 14.40
N HIS A 128 2.71 5.45 13.91
CA HIS A 128 3.52 4.26 13.72
C HIS A 128 3.77 3.52 15.04
N GLU A 129 4.14 4.23 16.11
CA GLU A 129 4.33 3.64 17.43
C GLU A 129 3.05 2.96 17.96
N GLU A 130 1.87 3.57 17.78
CA GLU A 130 0.61 2.96 18.15
C GLU A 130 0.31 1.69 17.33
N LYS A 131 0.61 1.69 16.02
CA LYS A 131 0.51 0.49 15.17
C LYS A 131 1.45 -0.62 15.64
N VAL A 132 2.71 -0.28 15.98
CA VAL A 132 3.69 -1.22 16.51
C VAL A 132 3.19 -1.83 17.82
N LYS A 133 2.71 -1.01 18.77
CA LYS A 133 2.14 -1.50 20.04
C LYS A 133 0.97 -2.44 19.80
N LYS A 134 0.08 -2.11 18.87
CA LYS A 134 -1.05 -2.96 18.50
C LYS A 134 -0.60 -4.33 18.00
N CYS A 135 0.34 -4.38 17.04
CA CYS A 135 0.87 -5.64 16.52
C CYS A 135 1.48 -6.52 17.63
N LEU A 136 2.28 -5.92 18.52
CA LEU A 136 2.91 -6.65 19.63
C LEU A 136 1.88 -7.17 20.65
N LYS A 137 0.83 -6.38 20.92
CA LYS A 137 -0.25 -6.78 21.82
C LYS A 137 -1.09 -7.93 21.25
N GLU A 138 -1.44 -7.85 19.97
CA GLU A 138 -2.18 -8.90 19.27
C GLU A 138 -1.38 -10.21 19.19
N ALA A 139 -0.05 -10.12 19.13
CA ALA A 139 0.85 -11.27 19.22
C ALA A 139 1.09 -11.77 20.66
N GLY A 140 0.50 -11.15 21.69
CA GLY A 140 0.66 -11.55 23.09
C GLY A 140 2.02 -11.23 23.69
N ILE A 141 2.76 -10.27 23.13
CA ILE A 141 4.12 -9.92 23.53
C ILE A 141 4.17 -8.79 24.57
N LYS A 142 3.33 -7.76 24.44
CA LYS A 142 3.29 -6.55 25.29
C LYS A 142 1.87 -6.12 25.61
#